data_AF-A0A9D6F1V7-F1
#
_entry.id   AF-A0A9D6F1V7-F1
#
_cell.length_a   1.000
_cell.length_b   1.000
_cell.length_c   1.000
_cell.angle_alpha   90.00
_cell.angle_beta   90.00
_cell.angle_gamma   90.00
#
_symmetry.space_group_name_H-M   'P 1'
#
loop_
_entity.id
_entity.type
_entity.pdbx_description
1 polymer ?
#
loop_
_entity_poly.entity_id
_entity_poly.type
_entity_poly.pdbx_seq_one_letter_code
_entity_poly.pdbx_strand_id
1 'polypeptide(L)'
;MEAAARGARTQEAMRAWVQMERQQRSLETQQAVRDFVVNTLLPEAGIMLATTIISAGTMTAFAAAWRVGTGIQLASRIVFAAEVALSIPVGQAVDRALGRPVDDSFLGAMKQAGMMAGMGLASRALGTVGARVFNELRTRLGFPIQRLPQAMLAGGSWGQHQRLVTKALRNANAGRPIGVQVSLDVTNRNTGQTVRIVIDNLVPQGTAANLTYQLVDAKFSRVYDLTSPTVNLARTVTVNQRVAFDWIRTGQPLTVIPRGGNARRAGLTPGTPITLTPGVQIHVNGPNGIVVRQY
;
A
#
# COMPACT_ATOMS: atom_id res chain seq x y z
N MET A 1 31.00 -62.48 21.63
CA MET A 1 29.79 -61.65 21.40
C MET A 1 29.73 -60.41 22.28
N GLU A 2 30.18 -60.44 23.55
CA GLU A 2 30.16 -59.26 24.43
C GLU A 2 31.00 -58.05 23.98
N ALA A 3 32.10 -58.26 23.27
CA ALA A 3 32.94 -57.16 22.76
C ALA A 3 32.23 -56.34 21.67
N ALA A 4 31.47 -56.99 20.79
CA ALA A 4 30.69 -56.33 19.75
C ALA A 4 29.49 -55.54 20.33
N ALA A 5 28.84 -56.09 21.37
CA ALA A 5 27.76 -55.41 22.07
C ALA A 5 28.24 -54.16 22.83
N ARG A 6 29.48 -54.15 23.33
CA ARG A 6 30.11 -52.97 23.93
C ARG A 6 30.40 -51.89 22.88
N GLY A 7 30.90 -52.25 21.70
CA GLY A 7 31.17 -51.31 20.62
C GLY A 7 29.93 -50.57 20.11
N ALA A 8 28.80 -51.28 19.97
CA ALA A 8 27.55 -50.68 19.50
C ALA A 8 26.98 -49.64 20.48
N ARG A 9 26.99 -49.93 21.79
CA ARG A 9 26.51 -48.97 22.81
C ARG A 9 27.37 -47.71 22.87
N THR A 10 28.68 -47.82 22.67
CA THR A 10 29.58 -46.66 22.63
C THR A 10 29.32 -45.78 21.41
N GLN A 11 28.99 -46.36 20.25
CA GLN A 11 28.64 -45.59 19.06
C GLN A 11 27.31 -44.84 19.20
N GLU A 12 26.30 -45.46 19.81
CA GLU A 12 25.01 -44.80 20.08
C GLU A 12 25.15 -43.66 21.08
N ALA A 13 25.92 -43.85 22.17
CA ALA A 13 26.21 -42.81 23.14
C ALA A 13 26.94 -41.62 22.51
N MET A 14 27.91 -41.88 21.63
CA MET A 14 28.63 -40.83 20.90
C MET A 14 27.71 -40.03 19.97
N ARG A 15 26.79 -40.70 19.25
CA ARG A 15 25.82 -40.02 18.38
C ARG A 15 24.85 -39.14 19.17
N ALA A 16 24.35 -39.64 20.30
CA ALA A 16 23.48 -38.87 21.18
C ALA A 16 24.18 -37.63 21.76
N TRP A 17 25.45 -37.76 22.17
CA TRP A 17 26.24 -36.65 22.67
C TRP A 17 26.49 -35.57 21.61
N VAL A 18 26.88 -35.95 20.39
CA VAL A 18 27.07 -35.01 19.27
C VAL A 18 25.77 -34.27 18.92
N GLN A 19 24.62 -34.96 18.99
CA GLN A 19 23.33 -34.33 18.73
C GLN A 19 22.95 -33.31 19.82
N MET A 20 23.23 -33.63 21.08
CA MET A 20 23.02 -32.72 22.22
C MET A 20 23.89 -31.47 22.10
N GLU A 21 25.18 -31.62 21.76
CA GLU A 21 26.10 -30.48 21.61
C GLU A 21 25.65 -29.52 20.50
N ARG A 22 25.14 -30.06 19.38
CA ARG A 22 24.57 -29.24 18.30
C ARG A 22 23.34 -28.45 18.75
N GLN A 23 22.48 -29.05 19.57
CA GLN A 23 21.31 -28.35 20.12
C GLN A 23 21.72 -27.22 21.07
N GLN A 24 22.71 -27.47 21.93
CA GLN A 24 23.20 -26.46 22.86
C GLN A 24 23.81 -25.26 22.13
N ARG A 25 24.68 -25.50 21.14
CA ARG A 25 25.26 -24.41 20.31
C ARG A 25 24.21 -23.61 19.55
N SER A 26 23.14 -24.27 19.09
CA SER A 26 22.01 -23.58 18.44
C SER A 26 21.28 -22.64 19.40
N LEU A 27 21.08 -23.04 20.66
CA LEU A 27 20.43 -22.22 21.67
C LEU A 27 21.30 -21.03 22.07
N GLU A 28 22.60 -21.25 22.25
CA GLU A 28 23.56 -20.17 22.54
C GLU A 28 23.61 -19.14 21.41
N THR A 29 23.57 -19.60 20.15
CA THR A 29 23.52 -18.70 18.97
C THR A 29 22.21 -17.90 18.94
N GLN A 30 21.08 -18.52 19.24
CA GLN A 30 19.78 -17.82 19.30
C GLN A 30 19.74 -16.78 20.43
N GLN A 31 20.33 -17.11 21.58
CA GLN A 31 20.45 -16.19 22.71
C GLN A 31 21.33 -14.99 22.34
N ALA A 32 22.50 -15.23 21.75
CA ALA A 32 23.41 -14.17 21.32
C ALA A 32 22.79 -13.24 20.26
N VAL A 33 22.03 -13.79 19.30
CA VAL A 33 21.30 -12.99 18.31
C VAL A 33 20.21 -12.16 18.97
N ARG A 34 19.46 -12.74 19.91
CA ARG A 34 18.42 -12.02 20.66
C ARG A 34 19.03 -10.86 21.45
N ASP A 35 20.13 -11.10 22.16
CA ASP A 35 20.79 -10.09 23.00
C ASP A 35 21.38 -8.97 22.14
N PHE A 36 21.94 -9.29 20.97
CA PHE A 36 22.39 -8.29 20.00
C PHE A 36 21.23 -7.42 19.47
N VAL A 37 20.10 -8.03 19.12
CA VAL A 37 18.93 -7.27 18.64
C VAL A 37 18.36 -6.38 19.74
N VAL A 38 18.24 -6.90 20.96
CA VAL A 38 17.59 -6.18 22.06
C VAL A 38 18.48 -5.09 22.65
N ASN A 39 19.75 -5.40 22.89
CA ASN A 39 20.64 -4.51 23.62
C ASN A 39 21.44 -3.56 22.72
N THR A 40 21.61 -3.90 21.43
CA THR A 40 22.38 -3.08 20.49
C THR A 40 21.49 -2.36 19.48
N LEU A 41 20.62 -3.09 18.77
CA LEU A 41 19.86 -2.49 17.65
C LEU A 41 18.66 -1.65 18.10
N LEU A 42 17.91 -2.06 19.12
CA LEU A 42 16.72 -1.33 19.57
C LEU A 42 17.01 0.06 20.17
N PRO A 43 18.06 0.27 21.00
CA PRO A 43 18.41 1.59 21.50
C PRO A 43 18.85 2.54 20.38
N GLU A 44 19.64 2.06 19.42
CA GLU A 44 20.08 2.85 18.26
C GLU A 44 18.92 3.22 17.34
N ALA A 45 17.99 2.28 17.11
CA ALA A 45 16.76 2.55 16.37
C ALA A 45 15.86 3.57 17.07
N GLY A 46 15.81 3.58 18.41
CA GLY A 46 15.07 4.57 19.20
C GLY A 46 15.63 5.99 19.05
N ILE A 47 16.96 6.13 19.06
CA ILE A 47 17.65 7.41 18.87
C ILE A 47 17.47 7.91 17.43
N MET A 48 17.57 7.03 16.44
CA MET A 48 17.33 7.36 15.02
C MET A 48 15.87 7.73 14.75
N LEU A 49 14.91 7.07 15.40
CA LEU A 49 13.49 7.42 15.28
C LEU A 49 13.19 8.81 15.88
N ALA A 50 13.78 9.13 17.03
CA ALA A 50 13.63 10.44 17.67
C ALA A 50 14.20 11.58 16.80
N THR A 51 15.40 11.38 16.23
CA THR A 51 16.02 12.34 15.30
C THR A 51 15.25 12.46 13.98
N THR A 52 14.68 11.36 13.47
CA THR A 52 13.83 11.37 12.26
C THR A 52 12.51 12.10 12.50
N ILE A 53 11.89 11.95 13.68
CA ILE A 53 10.65 12.64 14.03
C ILE A 53 10.89 14.16 14.19
N ILE A 54 11.98 14.57 14.82
CA ILE A 54 12.35 15.99 14.97
C ILE A 54 12.67 16.61 13.60
N SER A 55 13.42 15.89 12.76
CA SER A 55 13.75 16.32 11.38
C SER A 55 12.53 16.38 10.47
N ALA A 56 11.61 15.43 10.58
CA ALA A 56 10.38 15.43 9.81
C ALA A 56 9.44 16.58 10.21
N GLY A 57 9.37 16.91 11.51
CA GLY A 57 8.59 18.04 12.01
C GLY A 57 9.05 19.39 11.46
N THR A 58 10.37 19.63 11.45
CA THR A 58 10.96 20.87 10.91
C THR A 58 10.86 20.96 9.39
N MET A 59 11.05 19.85 8.67
CA MET A 59 10.91 19.83 7.21
C MET A 59 9.47 20.00 6.74
N THR A 60 8.49 19.50 7.51
CA THR A 60 7.06 19.68 7.18
C THR A 60 6.62 21.14 7.36
N ALA A 61 7.13 21.81 8.39
CA ALA A 61 6.89 23.25 8.61
C ALA A 61 7.54 24.11 7.52
N PHE A 62 8.76 23.78 7.09
CA PHE A 62 9.46 24.50 6.03
C PHE A 62 8.80 24.29 4.65
N ALA A 63 8.37 23.06 4.34
CA ALA A 63 7.64 22.76 3.11
C ALA A 63 6.25 23.42 3.07
N ALA A 64 5.60 23.59 4.22
CA ALA A 64 4.35 24.34 4.32
C ALA A 64 4.58 25.85 4.10
N ALA A 65 5.61 26.43 4.74
CA ALA A 65 5.97 27.85 4.55
C ALA A 65 6.40 28.16 3.09
N TRP A 66 7.15 27.26 2.45
CA TRP A 66 7.59 27.42 1.06
C TRP A 66 6.44 27.33 0.05
N ARG A 67 5.44 26.47 0.31
CA ARG A 67 4.23 26.33 -0.52
C ARG A 67 3.32 27.54 -0.46
N VAL A 68 3.27 28.24 0.68
CA VAL A 68 2.48 29.48 0.82
C VAL A 68 3.18 30.66 0.12
N GLY A 69 4.52 30.66 0.05
CA GLY A 69 5.27 31.79 -0.50
C GLY A 69 5.49 31.82 -2.02
N THR A 70 5.48 30.68 -2.73
CA THR A 70 6.03 30.63 -4.11
C THR A 70 5.11 30.03 -5.19
N GLY A 71 3.97 29.43 -4.85
CA GLY A 71 2.93 29.09 -5.86
C GLY A 71 3.33 28.15 -7.02
N ILE A 72 4.43 27.40 -6.94
CA ILE A 72 4.90 26.54 -8.05
C ILE A 72 4.81 25.05 -7.69
N GLN A 73 4.09 24.29 -8.52
CA GLN A 73 4.05 22.82 -8.55
C GLN A 73 5.12 22.30 -9.54
N LEU A 74 6.34 22.05 -9.07
CA LEU A 74 7.33 21.32 -9.88
C LEU A 74 7.85 20.07 -9.14
N ALA A 75 7.51 18.92 -9.74
CA ALA A 75 8.13 17.61 -9.78
C ALA A 75 8.97 17.09 -8.59
N SER A 76 8.60 15.87 -8.17
CA SER A 76 9.24 14.95 -7.21
C SER A 76 10.77 14.82 -7.23
N ARG A 77 11.46 15.23 -8.30
CA ARG A 77 12.93 15.21 -8.40
C ARG A 77 13.59 16.34 -7.61
N ILE A 78 12.97 17.53 -7.55
CA ILE A 78 13.49 18.65 -6.74
C ILE A 78 13.25 18.36 -5.26
N VAL A 79 12.12 17.73 -4.90
CA VAL A 79 11.85 17.30 -3.52
C VAL A 79 12.88 16.25 -3.07
N PHE A 80 13.19 15.26 -3.91
CA PHE A 80 14.23 14.27 -3.60
C PHE A 80 15.63 14.89 -3.55
N ALA A 81 15.97 15.77 -4.49
CA ALA A 81 17.27 16.47 -4.49
C ALA A 81 17.41 17.40 -3.28
N ALA A 82 16.33 18.08 -2.87
CA ALA A 82 16.29 18.90 -1.66
C ALA A 82 16.37 18.03 -0.40
N GLU A 83 15.70 16.87 -0.36
CA GLU A 83 15.76 15.92 0.75
C GLU A 83 17.19 15.36 0.93
N VAL A 84 17.87 15.03 -0.16
CA VAL A 84 19.28 14.59 -0.14
C VAL A 84 20.24 15.75 0.19
N ALA A 85 19.99 16.95 -0.33
CA ALA A 85 20.84 18.12 -0.08
C ALA A 85 20.71 18.64 1.37
N LEU A 86 19.53 18.47 1.99
CA LEU A 86 19.28 18.89 3.37
C LEU A 86 19.63 17.82 4.40
N SER A 87 19.65 16.53 4.04
CA SER A 87 20.03 15.45 4.97
C SER A 87 21.50 15.50 5.39
N ILE A 88 22.37 16.02 4.53
CA ILE A 88 23.82 16.14 4.80
C ILE A 88 24.10 17.18 5.91
N PRO A 89 23.69 18.46 5.80
CA PRO A 89 23.94 19.45 6.85
C PRO A 89 23.22 19.15 8.17
N VAL A 90 22.05 18.49 8.14
CA VAL A 90 21.33 18.07 9.36
C VAL A 90 22.07 16.93 10.07
N GLY A 91 22.56 15.92 9.33
CA GLY A 91 23.39 14.85 9.91
C GLY A 91 24.67 15.40 10.53
N GLN A 92 25.36 16.30 9.82
CA GLN A 92 26.57 16.95 10.32
C GLN A 92 26.32 17.83 11.55
N ALA A 93 25.16 18.50 11.65
CA ALA A 93 24.79 19.30 12.82
C ALA A 93 24.52 18.41 14.05
N VAL A 94 23.88 17.25 13.85
CA VAL A 94 23.62 16.27 14.92
C VAL A 94 24.93 15.63 15.39
N ASP A 95 25.82 15.23 14.48
CA ASP A 95 27.10 14.61 14.86
C ASP A 95 28.03 15.60 15.57
N ARG A 96 28.04 16.88 15.18
CA ARG A 96 28.74 17.95 15.93
C ARG A 96 28.12 18.19 17.31
N ALA A 97 26.79 18.18 17.43
CA ALA A 97 26.11 18.34 18.71
C ALA A 97 26.38 17.17 19.67
N LEU A 98 26.72 15.99 19.14
CA LEU A 98 27.07 14.79 19.90
C LEU A 98 28.59 14.58 20.06
N GLY A 99 29.42 15.54 19.62
CA GLY A 99 30.88 15.47 19.74
C GLY A 99 31.54 14.38 18.90
N ARG A 100 30.86 13.87 17.86
CA ARG A 100 31.36 12.81 16.98
C ARG A 100 32.18 13.40 15.84
N PRO A 101 33.28 12.76 15.42
CA PRO A 101 34.03 13.20 14.24
C PRO A 101 33.15 13.08 13.00
N VAL A 102 33.05 14.17 12.25
CA VAL A 102 32.24 14.25 11.03
C VAL A 102 33.08 13.74 9.85
N ASP A 103 32.62 12.70 9.16
CA ASP A 103 33.27 12.15 7.97
C ASP A 103 32.65 12.79 6.72
N ASP A 104 33.28 13.87 6.23
CA ASP A 104 32.81 14.67 5.09
C ASP A 104 33.11 14.02 3.72
N SER A 105 33.47 12.74 3.69
CA SER A 105 33.81 12.05 2.45
C SER A 105 32.58 11.63 1.66
N PHE A 106 32.69 11.64 0.32
CA PHE A 106 31.69 11.06 -0.61
C PHE A 106 31.31 9.61 -0.23
N LEU A 107 32.23 8.89 0.40
CA LEU A 107 32.02 7.54 0.91
C LEU A 107 31.05 7.51 2.11
N GLY A 108 31.05 8.54 2.96
CA GLY A 108 30.07 8.73 4.04
C GLY A 108 28.65 8.97 3.51
N ALA A 109 28.51 9.82 2.49
CA ALA A 109 27.24 10.07 1.82
C ALA A 109 26.68 8.82 1.11
N MET A 110 27.55 8.02 0.46
CA MET A 110 27.18 6.76 -0.17
C MET A 110 26.74 5.70 0.85
N LYS A 111 27.37 5.63 2.03
CA LYS A 111 26.92 4.75 3.14
C LYS A 111 25.54 5.14 3.66
N GLN A 112 25.25 6.43 3.82
CA GLN A 112 23.92 6.92 4.20
C GLN A 112 22.85 6.60 3.15
N ALA A 113 23.15 6.82 1.86
CA ALA A 113 22.24 6.46 0.77
C ALA A 113 21.99 4.94 0.71
N GLY A 114 23.02 4.13 0.94
CA GLY A 114 22.90 2.67 1.05
C GLY A 114 22.01 2.22 2.21
N MET A 115 22.13 2.87 3.37
CA MET A 115 21.24 2.60 4.52
C MET A 115 19.79 2.97 4.23
N MET A 116 19.52 4.09 3.54
CA MET A 116 18.17 4.47 3.14
C MET A 116 17.55 3.53 2.10
N ALA A 117 18.35 3.07 1.13
CA ALA A 117 17.92 2.02 0.19
C ALA A 117 17.64 0.69 0.90
N GLY A 118 18.45 0.34 1.90
CA GLY A 118 18.24 -0.80 2.80
C GLY A 118 16.94 -0.70 3.60
N MET A 119 16.60 0.48 4.13
CA MET A 119 15.32 0.73 4.81
C MET A 119 14.12 0.67 3.84
N GLY A 120 14.29 1.06 2.58
CA GLY A 120 13.28 0.90 1.52
C GLY A 120 12.97 -0.56 1.18
N LEU A 121 13.95 -1.46 1.32
CA LEU A 121 13.76 -2.90 1.15
C LEU A 121 13.26 -3.58 2.43
N ALA A 122 13.75 -3.16 3.60
CA ALA A 122 13.26 -3.62 4.89
C ALA A 122 11.79 -3.24 5.13
N SER A 123 11.35 -2.06 4.68
CA SER A 123 9.95 -1.62 4.76
C SER A 123 8.99 -2.44 3.90
N ARG A 124 9.49 -3.09 2.83
CA ARG A 124 8.71 -4.06 2.04
C ARG A 124 8.63 -5.43 2.73
N ALA A 125 9.68 -5.85 3.45
CA ALA A 125 9.69 -7.09 4.23
C ALA A 125 8.92 -6.96 5.58
N LEU A 126 8.85 -5.75 6.14
CA LEU A 126 8.21 -5.46 7.43
C LEU A 126 6.71 -5.16 7.32
N GLY A 127 6.04 -5.39 6.18
CA GLY A 127 4.60 -5.11 6.04
C GLY A 127 3.72 -5.74 7.14
N THR A 128 4.14 -6.86 7.71
CA THR A 128 3.47 -7.55 8.82
C THR A 128 3.92 -7.09 10.22
N VAL A 129 5.19 -6.72 10.39
CA VAL A 129 5.74 -6.26 11.69
C VAL A 129 5.49 -4.77 11.91
N GLY A 130 5.64 -3.96 10.86
CA GLY A 130 5.28 -2.54 10.84
C GLY A 130 3.80 -2.33 11.12
N ALA A 131 2.91 -3.22 10.67
CA ALA A 131 1.51 -3.18 11.04
C ALA A 131 1.27 -3.46 12.54
N ARG A 132 2.11 -4.25 13.21
CA ARG A 132 2.05 -4.45 14.68
C ARG A 132 2.60 -3.25 15.43
N VAL A 133 3.81 -2.80 15.09
CA VAL A 133 4.47 -1.66 15.73
C VAL A 133 3.64 -0.38 15.55
N PHE A 134 3.08 -0.14 14.36
CA PHE A 134 2.18 0.98 14.10
C PHE A 134 0.88 0.84 14.90
N ASN A 135 0.30 -0.35 15.01
CA ASN A 135 -0.89 -0.56 15.86
C ASN A 135 -0.58 -0.34 17.35
N GLU A 136 0.62 -0.70 17.81
CA GLU A 136 1.03 -0.58 19.20
C GLU A 136 1.31 0.88 19.59
N LEU A 137 2.04 1.62 18.75
CA LEU A 137 2.21 3.08 18.88
C LEU A 137 0.86 3.81 18.81
N ARG A 138 -0.02 3.40 17.92
CA ARG A 138 -1.37 3.99 17.74
C ARG A 138 -2.28 3.76 18.94
N THR A 139 -2.20 2.60 19.58
CA THR A 139 -2.98 2.28 20.79
C THR A 139 -2.48 3.10 21.98
N ARG A 140 -1.17 3.35 22.07
CA ARG A 140 -0.57 4.21 23.10
C ARG A 140 -0.85 5.70 22.91
N LEU A 141 -1.04 6.16 21.67
CA LEU A 141 -1.28 7.57 21.33
C LEU A 141 -2.77 7.95 21.23
N GLY A 142 -3.70 7.07 21.58
CA GLY A 142 -5.11 7.43 21.76
C GLY A 142 -5.86 7.83 20.48
N PHE A 143 -5.40 7.45 19.28
CA PHE A 143 -6.16 7.67 18.04
C PHE A 143 -7.28 6.62 17.90
N PRO A 144 -8.56 6.96 18.09
CA PRO A 144 -9.64 5.99 17.93
C PRO A 144 -9.76 5.63 16.44
N ILE A 145 -9.49 4.36 16.10
CA ILE A 145 -10.14 3.76 14.93
C ILE A 145 -11.20 2.88 15.55
N GLN A 146 -12.46 3.13 15.19
CA GLN A 146 -13.53 2.16 15.38
C GLN A 146 -13.14 0.91 14.57
N ARG A 147 -12.42 -0.01 15.21
CA ARG A 147 -12.30 -1.38 14.70
C ARG A 147 -13.72 -1.93 14.79
N LEU A 148 -14.30 -2.24 13.64
CA LEU A 148 -15.59 -2.91 13.61
C LEU A 148 -15.48 -4.19 14.46
N PRO A 149 -16.46 -4.50 15.31
CA PRO A 149 -16.57 -5.79 15.95
C PRO A 149 -16.40 -6.89 14.89
N GLN A 150 -15.58 -7.91 15.14
CA GLN A 150 -15.30 -8.99 14.18
C GLN A 150 -16.57 -9.72 13.68
N ALA A 151 -17.69 -9.60 14.40
CA ALA A 151 -19.00 -10.10 14.00
C ALA A 151 -19.69 -9.28 12.88
N MET A 152 -19.28 -8.03 12.62
CA MET A 152 -19.91 -7.12 11.63
C MET A 152 -19.31 -7.19 10.22
N LEU A 153 -18.23 -7.95 10.03
CA LEU A 153 -17.67 -8.30 8.72
C LEU A 153 -18.09 -9.73 8.42
N ALA A 154 -19.33 -9.94 7.98
CA ALA A 154 -19.81 -11.26 7.61
C ALA A 154 -18.91 -11.89 6.52
N GLY A 155 -17.90 -12.66 6.96
CA GLY A 155 -17.24 -13.81 6.34
C GLY A 155 -16.75 -13.76 4.88
N GLY A 156 -16.89 -12.65 4.16
CA GLY A 156 -16.70 -12.63 2.71
C GLY A 156 -15.23 -12.65 2.27
N SER A 157 -14.97 -13.18 1.07
CA SER A 157 -13.76 -12.86 0.31
C SER A 157 -14.03 -11.68 -0.62
N TRP A 158 -12.97 -11.01 -1.10
CA TRP A 158 -13.10 -9.98 -2.14
C TRP A 158 -13.91 -10.50 -3.34
N GLY A 159 -13.64 -11.75 -3.78
CA GLY A 159 -14.38 -12.36 -4.88
C GLY A 159 -15.87 -12.58 -4.59
N GLN A 160 -16.25 -12.88 -3.34
CA GLN A 160 -17.67 -12.94 -2.96
C GLN A 160 -18.32 -11.56 -2.99
N HIS A 161 -17.65 -10.53 -2.45
CA HIS A 161 -18.13 -9.14 -2.49
C HIS A 161 -18.35 -8.67 -3.92
N GLN A 162 -17.38 -8.89 -4.81
CA GLN A 162 -17.49 -8.52 -6.22
C GLN A 162 -18.69 -9.20 -6.88
N ARG A 163 -18.92 -10.50 -6.64
CA ARG A 163 -20.09 -11.22 -7.16
C ARG A 163 -21.41 -10.64 -6.63
N LEU A 164 -21.46 -10.24 -5.36
CA LEU A 164 -22.63 -9.61 -4.77
C LEU A 164 -22.91 -8.25 -5.40
N VAL A 165 -21.87 -7.43 -5.63
CA VAL A 165 -21.99 -6.14 -6.34
C VAL A 165 -22.52 -6.36 -7.76
N THR A 166 -21.92 -7.27 -8.53
CA THR A 166 -22.39 -7.59 -9.88
C THR A 166 -23.83 -8.09 -9.88
N LYS A 167 -24.21 -8.95 -8.92
CA LYS A 167 -25.58 -9.45 -8.77
C LYS A 167 -26.56 -8.31 -8.47
N ALA A 168 -26.23 -7.43 -7.53
CA ALA A 168 -27.05 -6.28 -7.18
C ALA A 168 -27.25 -5.35 -8.39
N LEU A 169 -26.19 -5.07 -9.14
CA LEU A 169 -26.25 -4.25 -10.36
C LEU A 169 -27.13 -4.88 -11.45
N ARG A 170 -27.02 -6.20 -11.67
CA ARG A 170 -27.88 -6.93 -12.63
C ARG A 170 -29.34 -6.87 -12.23
N ASN A 171 -29.64 -7.05 -10.95
CA ASN A 171 -31.01 -6.96 -10.44
C ASN A 171 -31.59 -5.54 -10.62
N ALA A 172 -30.80 -4.51 -10.33
CA ALA A 172 -31.21 -3.10 -10.48
C ALA A 172 -31.32 -2.66 -11.95
N ASN A 173 -30.69 -3.36 -12.88
CA ASN A 173 -30.66 -3.03 -14.31
C ASN A 173 -31.14 -4.23 -15.15
N ALA A 174 -32.31 -4.76 -14.79
CA ALA A 174 -32.87 -5.94 -15.45
C ALA A 174 -32.96 -5.75 -16.99
N GLY A 175 -32.54 -6.78 -17.73
CA GLY A 175 -32.53 -6.76 -19.19
C GLY A 175 -31.37 -6.00 -19.84
N ARG A 176 -30.48 -5.36 -19.05
CA ARG A 176 -29.32 -4.63 -19.59
C ARG A 176 -28.02 -5.40 -19.35
N PRO A 177 -27.11 -5.49 -20.33
CA PRO A 177 -25.84 -6.18 -20.15
C PRO A 177 -24.93 -5.38 -19.20
N ILE A 178 -24.57 -5.98 -18.06
CA ILE A 178 -23.55 -5.45 -17.16
C ILE A 178 -22.19 -5.98 -17.62
N GLY A 179 -21.30 -5.07 -18.04
CA GLY A 179 -19.91 -5.43 -18.31
C GLY A 179 -19.19 -5.75 -17.02
N VAL A 180 -18.42 -6.84 -16.99
CA VAL A 180 -17.66 -7.27 -15.81
C VAL A 180 -16.18 -7.31 -16.16
N GLN A 181 -15.33 -6.69 -15.34
CA GLN A 181 -13.87 -6.65 -15.54
C GLN A 181 -13.51 -6.13 -16.94
N VAL A 182 -14.05 -4.95 -17.30
CA VAL A 182 -13.86 -4.34 -18.63
C VAL A 182 -12.61 -3.48 -18.63
N SER A 183 -11.69 -3.76 -19.56
CA SER A 183 -10.52 -2.93 -19.80
C SER A 183 -10.89 -1.70 -20.64
N LEU A 184 -10.48 -0.52 -20.20
CA LEU A 184 -10.73 0.76 -20.88
C LEU A 184 -9.40 1.49 -21.09
N ASP A 185 -9.17 1.97 -22.31
CA ASP A 185 -8.18 3.02 -22.57
C ASP A 185 -8.89 4.37 -22.41
N VAL A 186 -8.41 5.18 -21.48
CA VAL A 186 -8.95 6.51 -21.19
C VAL A 186 -7.92 7.54 -21.62
N THR A 187 -8.25 8.34 -22.61
CA THR A 187 -7.41 9.42 -23.14
C THR A 187 -7.98 10.77 -22.75
N ASN A 188 -7.19 11.57 -22.03
CA ASN A 188 -7.52 12.98 -21.79
C ASN A 188 -7.20 13.79 -23.06
N ARG A 189 -8.21 14.39 -23.68
CA ARG A 189 -8.05 15.12 -24.95
C ARG A 189 -7.28 16.42 -24.81
N ASN A 190 -7.24 17.01 -23.61
CA ASN A 190 -6.48 18.23 -23.37
C ASN A 190 -4.97 17.97 -23.34
N THR A 191 -4.55 16.82 -22.80
CA THR A 191 -3.13 16.50 -22.61
C THR A 191 -2.59 15.44 -23.58
N GLY A 192 -3.46 14.71 -24.27
CA GLY A 192 -3.11 13.53 -25.06
C GLY A 192 -2.71 12.30 -24.23
N GLN A 193 -2.65 12.42 -22.89
CA GLN A 193 -2.25 11.32 -22.02
C GLN A 193 -3.30 10.21 -22.04
N THR A 194 -2.85 8.97 -22.25
CA THR A 194 -3.69 7.77 -22.20
C THR A 194 -3.28 6.88 -21.03
N VAL A 195 -4.25 6.44 -20.25
CA VAL A 195 -4.07 5.40 -19.22
C VAL A 195 -5.00 4.23 -19.47
N ARG A 196 -4.53 3.02 -19.19
CA ARG A 196 -5.36 1.81 -19.20
C ARG A 196 -5.83 1.49 -17.80
N ILE A 197 -7.14 1.29 -17.65
CA ILE A 197 -7.79 0.87 -16.41
C ILE A 197 -8.61 -0.38 -16.66
N VAL A 198 -8.88 -1.14 -15.59
CA VAL A 198 -9.89 -2.20 -15.58
C VAL A 198 -10.95 -1.77 -14.58
N ILE A 199 -12.22 -1.82 -14.98
CA ILE A 199 -13.35 -1.54 -14.10
C ILE A 199 -14.09 -2.83 -13.75
N ASP A 200 -14.42 -3.01 -12.48
CA ASP A 200 -15.07 -4.23 -12.01
C ASP A 200 -16.45 -4.42 -12.66
N ASN A 201 -17.23 -3.35 -12.76
CA ASN A 201 -18.50 -3.35 -13.46
C ASN A 201 -18.69 -2.08 -14.30
N LEU A 202 -19.23 -2.25 -15.51
CA LEU A 202 -19.61 -1.18 -16.42
C LEU A 202 -21.11 -1.27 -16.66
N VAL A 203 -21.85 -0.24 -16.24
CA VAL A 203 -23.31 -0.27 -16.18
C VAL A 203 -23.88 0.70 -17.22
N PRO A 204 -24.62 0.23 -18.24
CA PRO A 204 -25.27 1.12 -19.20
C PRO A 204 -26.32 1.98 -18.48
N GLN A 205 -26.44 3.24 -18.85
CA GLN A 205 -27.37 4.25 -18.35
C GLN A 205 -28.07 4.95 -19.52
N GLY A 206 -29.26 5.51 -19.28
CA GLY A 206 -30.05 6.16 -20.33
C GLY A 206 -30.66 5.20 -21.38
N THR A 207 -31.15 5.76 -22.47
CA THR A 207 -31.78 5.05 -23.60
C THR A 207 -30.76 4.77 -24.70
N ALA A 208 -31.13 3.98 -25.73
CA ALA A 208 -30.23 3.70 -26.87
C ALA A 208 -29.74 4.96 -27.58
N ALA A 209 -30.55 6.03 -27.65
CA ALA A 209 -30.18 7.30 -28.28
C ALA A 209 -29.17 8.11 -27.45
N ASN A 210 -29.19 7.98 -26.12
CA ASN A 210 -28.36 8.73 -25.18
C ASN A 210 -27.66 7.78 -24.21
N LEU A 211 -27.05 6.72 -24.76
CA LEU A 211 -26.45 5.65 -23.97
C LEU A 211 -25.14 6.14 -23.35
N THR A 212 -25.09 6.17 -22.03
CA THR A 212 -23.86 6.42 -21.27
C THR A 212 -23.52 5.21 -20.41
N TYR A 213 -22.32 5.19 -19.84
CA TYR A 213 -21.89 4.11 -18.96
C TYR A 213 -21.41 4.62 -17.62
N GLN A 214 -21.97 4.10 -16.54
CA GLN A 214 -21.50 4.32 -15.18
C GLN A 214 -20.38 3.33 -14.86
N LEU A 215 -19.23 3.85 -14.45
CA LEU A 215 -18.15 3.05 -13.88
C LEU A 215 -18.49 2.67 -12.44
N VAL A 216 -18.41 1.38 -12.11
CA VAL A 216 -18.61 0.87 -10.76
C VAL A 216 -17.43 -0.03 -10.37
N ASP A 217 -16.70 0.38 -9.34
CA ASP A 217 -15.54 -0.35 -8.80
C ASP A 217 -15.91 -0.97 -7.43
N ALA A 218 -15.58 -2.25 -7.22
CA ALA A 218 -15.89 -2.95 -5.99
C ALA A 218 -14.67 -2.99 -5.07
N LYS A 219 -14.78 -2.38 -3.89
CA LYS A 219 -13.72 -2.39 -2.88
C LYS A 219 -14.13 -3.21 -1.67
N PHE A 220 -13.20 -4.02 -1.19
CA PHE A 220 -13.43 -4.90 -0.06
C PHE A 220 -12.31 -4.77 0.96
N SER A 221 -12.66 -4.70 2.24
CA SER A 221 -11.71 -4.78 3.34
C SER A 221 -12.28 -5.59 4.50
N ARG A 222 -11.45 -6.47 5.05
CA ARG A 222 -11.71 -7.22 6.30
C ARG A 222 -11.21 -6.49 7.54
N VAL A 223 -10.54 -5.36 7.38
CA VAL A 223 -9.82 -4.69 8.49
C VAL A 223 -10.30 -3.27 8.68
N TYR A 224 -10.63 -2.60 7.58
CA TYR A 224 -11.02 -1.20 7.55
C TYR A 224 -12.48 -1.09 7.17
N ASP A 225 -13.21 -0.25 7.89
CA ASP A 225 -14.53 0.18 7.49
C ASP A 225 -14.42 1.17 6.32
N LEU A 226 -14.63 0.68 5.10
CA LEU A 226 -14.59 1.51 3.90
C LEU A 226 -15.86 2.35 3.71
N THR A 227 -16.91 2.11 4.52
CA THR A 227 -18.15 2.90 4.48
C THR A 227 -17.98 4.28 5.13
N SER A 228 -17.03 4.41 6.06
CA SER A 228 -16.79 5.66 6.77
C SER A 228 -16.41 6.80 5.82
N PRO A 229 -17.06 7.98 5.92
CA PRO A 229 -16.77 9.13 5.05
C PRO A 229 -15.34 9.64 5.21
N THR A 230 -14.69 9.39 6.34
CA THR A 230 -13.30 9.81 6.60
C THR A 230 -12.26 8.93 5.91
N VAL A 231 -12.66 7.76 5.38
CA VAL A 231 -11.75 6.90 4.61
C VAL A 231 -11.53 7.49 3.21
N ASN A 232 -10.25 7.70 2.90
CA ASN A 232 -9.82 8.13 1.57
C ASN A 232 -9.78 6.93 0.61
N LEU A 233 -10.89 6.73 -0.13
CA LEU A 233 -11.00 5.67 -1.13
C LEU A 233 -10.03 5.84 -2.30
N ALA A 234 -9.51 7.04 -2.58
CA ALA A 234 -8.51 7.26 -3.62
C ALA A 234 -7.19 6.53 -3.37
N ARG A 235 -6.92 6.13 -2.12
CA ARG A 235 -5.78 5.28 -1.76
C ARG A 235 -6.00 3.79 -2.04
N THR A 236 -7.23 3.38 -2.35
CA THR A 236 -7.59 1.97 -2.60
C THR A 236 -7.60 1.60 -4.07
N VAL A 237 -7.55 2.60 -4.96
CA VAL A 237 -7.51 2.40 -6.42
C VAL A 237 -6.07 2.41 -6.93
N THR A 238 -5.85 1.78 -8.08
CA THR A 238 -4.54 1.81 -8.74
C THR A 238 -4.16 3.22 -9.19
N VAL A 239 -2.88 3.45 -9.49
CA VAL A 239 -2.39 4.75 -9.99
C VAL A 239 -3.14 5.18 -11.25
N ASN A 240 -3.31 4.28 -12.22
CA ASN A 240 -4.02 4.60 -13.47
C ASN A 240 -5.51 4.87 -13.24
N GLN A 241 -6.15 4.11 -12.34
CA GLN A 241 -7.55 4.37 -11.96
C GLN A 241 -7.69 5.74 -11.31
N ARG A 242 -6.79 6.12 -10.40
CA ARG A 242 -6.79 7.46 -9.78
C ARG A 242 -6.75 8.56 -10.84
N VAL A 243 -5.80 8.48 -11.77
CA VAL A 243 -5.66 9.45 -12.86
C VAL A 243 -6.92 9.54 -13.72
N ALA A 244 -7.45 8.39 -14.17
CA ALA A 244 -8.66 8.37 -15.00
C ALA A 244 -9.89 8.87 -14.24
N PHE A 245 -10.06 8.47 -12.97
CA PHE A 245 -11.22 8.85 -12.16
C PHE A 245 -11.22 10.34 -11.84
N ASP A 246 -10.05 10.94 -11.59
CA ASP A 246 -9.93 12.39 -11.43
C ASP A 246 -10.33 13.14 -12.71
N TRP A 247 -9.94 12.67 -13.89
CA TRP A 247 -10.39 13.27 -15.15
C TRP A 247 -11.90 13.16 -15.35
N ILE A 248 -12.48 11.99 -15.04
CA ILE A 248 -13.94 11.76 -15.16
C ILE A 248 -14.70 12.66 -14.17
N ARG A 249 -14.27 12.73 -12.92
CA ARG A 249 -14.92 13.51 -11.86
C ARG A 249 -14.85 15.01 -12.13
N THR A 250 -13.74 15.48 -12.68
CA THR A 250 -13.55 16.91 -13.02
C THR A 250 -14.14 17.31 -14.37
N GLY A 251 -14.79 16.38 -15.08
CA GLY A 251 -15.46 16.67 -16.35
C GLY A 251 -14.50 17.00 -17.49
N GLN A 252 -13.28 16.46 -17.48
CA GLN A 252 -12.34 16.64 -18.58
C GLN A 252 -12.90 16.04 -19.87
N PRO A 253 -12.55 16.56 -21.06
CA PRO A 253 -12.91 15.95 -22.32
C PRO A 253 -12.12 14.64 -22.50
N LEU A 254 -12.83 13.51 -22.56
CA LEU A 254 -12.24 12.18 -22.63
C LEU A 254 -12.61 11.45 -23.93
N THR A 255 -11.69 10.63 -24.43
CA THR A 255 -12.02 9.50 -25.30
C THR A 255 -11.84 8.22 -24.50
N VAL A 256 -12.89 7.40 -24.42
CA VAL A 256 -12.85 6.14 -23.66
C VAL A 256 -13.09 4.98 -24.61
N ILE A 257 -12.11 4.10 -24.75
CA ILE A 257 -12.15 2.99 -25.71
C ILE A 257 -12.14 1.66 -24.94
N PRO A 258 -13.21 0.85 -25.01
CA PRO A 258 -13.25 -0.46 -24.39
C PRO A 258 -12.40 -1.46 -25.18
N ARG A 259 -11.78 -2.40 -24.45
CA ARG A 259 -10.83 -3.39 -24.98
C ARG A 259 -11.17 -4.81 -24.52
N GLY A 260 -10.73 -5.78 -25.32
CA GLY A 260 -10.74 -7.20 -24.96
C GLY A 260 -12.10 -7.88 -25.04
N GLY A 261 -12.12 -9.18 -24.71
CA GLY A 261 -13.32 -10.01 -24.80
C GLY A 261 -14.44 -9.63 -23.83
N ASN A 262 -14.09 -9.09 -22.65
CA ASN A 262 -15.08 -8.68 -21.65
C ASN A 262 -15.92 -7.48 -22.12
N ALA A 263 -15.33 -6.56 -22.90
CA ALA A 263 -16.07 -5.49 -23.56
C ALA A 263 -17.11 -6.05 -24.53
N ARG A 264 -16.72 -7.03 -25.36
CA ARG A 264 -17.64 -7.69 -26.30
C ARG A 264 -18.79 -8.40 -25.57
N ARG A 265 -18.49 -9.10 -24.47
CA ARG A 265 -19.50 -9.74 -23.61
C ARG A 265 -20.44 -8.73 -22.95
N ALA A 266 -20.01 -7.48 -22.77
CA ALA A 266 -20.83 -6.38 -22.29
C ALA A 266 -21.71 -5.74 -23.38
N GLY A 267 -21.69 -6.27 -24.61
CA GLY A 267 -22.40 -5.69 -25.76
C GLY A 267 -21.71 -4.48 -26.38
N LEU A 268 -20.42 -4.24 -26.05
CA LEU A 268 -19.63 -3.17 -26.64
C LEU A 268 -18.83 -3.67 -27.84
N THR A 269 -18.61 -2.78 -28.80
CA THR A 269 -17.65 -3.00 -29.88
C THR A 269 -16.26 -2.55 -29.42
N PRO A 270 -15.29 -3.46 -29.18
CA PRO A 270 -13.95 -3.05 -28.78
C PRO A 270 -13.31 -2.14 -29.82
N GLY A 271 -12.65 -1.06 -29.39
CA GLY A 271 -12.08 -0.06 -30.30
C GLY A 271 -13.01 1.12 -30.61
N THR A 272 -14.32 0.98 -30.40
CA THR A 272 -15.29 2.07 -30.60
C THR A 272 -15.42 2.90 -29.32
N PRO A 273 -15.27 4.24 -29.37
CA PRO A 273 -15.43 5.09 -28.20
C PRO A 273 -16.81 4.96 -27.55
N ILE A 274 -16.85 5.08 -26.22
CA ILE A 274 -18.07 5.13 -25.42
C ILE A 274 -18.14 6.43 -24.61
N THR A 275 -19.36 6.84 -24.25
CA THR A 275 -19.60 7.99 -23.37
C THR A 275 -19.79 7.52 -21.93
N LEU A 276 -19.08 8.13 -20.98
CA LEU A 276 -19.23 7.82 -19.57
C LEU A 276 -20.20 8.79 -18.90
N THR A 277 -20.95 8.30 -17.90
CA THR A 277 -21.63 9.17 -16.94
C THR A 277 -20.58 9.89 -16.09
N PRO A 278 -20.74 11.20 -15.78
CA PRO A 278 -19.85 11.89 -14.85
C PRO A 278 -19.83 11.22 -13.48
N GLY A 279 -18.63 11.02 -12.94
CA GLY A 279 -18.42 10.39 -11.64
C GLY A 279 -18.22 8.87 -11.68
N VAL A 280 -17.60 8.34 -10.63
CA VAL A 280 -17.32 6.91 -10.46
C VAL A 280 -17.91 6.45 -9.14
N GLN A 281 -18.63 5.32 -9.18
CA GLN A 281 -19.16 4.71 -7.97
C GLN A 281 -18.19 3.68 -7.42
N ILE A 282 -17.93 3.73 -6.12
CA ILE A 282 -17.22 2.70 -5.38
C ILE A 282 -18.21 1.97 -4.47
N HIS A 283 -18.39 0.67 -4.74
CA HIS A 283 -19.28 -0.19 -3.98
C HIS A 283 -18.46 -0.94 -2.94
N VAL A 284 -18.60 -0.54 -1.67
CA VAL A 284 -17.84 -1.08 -0.55
C VAL A 284 -18.65 -2.07 0.27
N ASN A 285 -17.99 -3.00 0.95
CA ASN A 285 -18.66 -3.84 1.95
C ASN A 285 -18.91 -3.02 3.21
N GLY A 286 -20.18 -2.93 3.60
CA GLY A 286 -20.64 -2.36 4.86
C GLY A 286 -21.27 -3.40 5.78
N PRO A 287 -21.58 -3.01 7.02
CA PRO A 287 -22.18 -3.92 8.01
C PRO A 287 -23.55 -4.45 7.57
N ASN A 288 -24.30 -3.66 6.79
CA ASN A 288 -25.64 -4.00 6.32
C ASN A 288 -25.69 -4.35 4.81
N GLY A 289 -24.54 -4.66 4.19
CA GLY A 289 -24.46 -5.03 2.77
C GLY A 289 -23.61 -4.07 1.95
N ILE A 290 -23.97 -3.86 0.67
CA ILE A 290 -23.20 -3.00 -0.24
C ILE A 290 -23.56 -1.55 0.03
N VAL A 291 -22.54 -0.73 0.31
CA VAL A 291 -22.68 0.73 0.43
C VAL A 291 -22.06 1.37 -0.80
N VAL A 292 -22.79 2.30 -1.42
CA VAL A 292 -22.32 3.05 -2.58
C VAL A 292 -21.69 4.36 -2.12
N ARG A 293 -20.45 4.62 -2.55
CA ARG A 293 -19.76 5.88 -2.37
C ARG A 293 -19.39 6.48 -3.72
N GLN A 294 -19.37 7.80 -3.81
CA GLN A 294 -18.81 8.48 -4.97
C GLN A 294 -17.31 8.66 -4.77
N TYR A 295 -16.56 8.52 -5.86
CA TYR A 295 -15.14 8.85 -5.93
C TYR A 295 -14.93 10.37 -6.05
#